data_AF-G3UEH9-F1
#
_entry.id   AF-G3UEH9-F1
#
_cell.length_a   1.000
_cell.length_b   1.000
_cell.length_c   1.000
_cell.angle_alpha   90.00
_cell.angle_beta   90.00
_cell.angle_gamma   90.00
#
_symmetry.space_group_name_H-M   'P 1'
#
loop_
_entity.id
_entity.type
_entity.pdbx_description
1 polymer ?
#
loop_
_entity_poly.entity_id
_entity_poly.type
_entity_poly.pdbx_seq_one_letter_code
_entity_poly.pdbx_strand_id
1 'polypeptide(L)'
;SYQRFTDCYKRFYQLQPEMTQRIYDKFITQLQTSIWEEISEIKQEGNLEAILNALDKIVEEGKDCKEPAWRPSGIPEEDLRGAMAPYLLQQRDALQRRVQKQEAENRQLADAVLAGRRQVEELQLQVQARQQAWQALHTEQRELVAVLREPE
;
A
#
# COMPACT_ATOMS: atom_id res chain seq x y z
N SER A 1 -21.58 56.52 10.21
CA SER A 1 -22.74 57.05 10.95
C SER A 1 -23.37 58.15 10.14
N TYR A 2 -24.68 58.36 10.28
CA TYR A 2 -25.41 59.38 9.53
C TYR A 2 -24.85 60.79 9.79
N GLN A 3 -24.49 61.09 11.03
CA GLN A 3 -23.91 62.37 11.42
C GLN A 3 -22.62 62.69 10.65
N ARG A 4 -21.70 61.71 10.51
CA ARG A 4 -20.48 61.90 9.71
C ARG A 4 -20.78 62.11 8.22
N PHE A 5 -21.83 61.47 7.71
CA PHE A 5 -22.26 61.65 6.32
C PHE A 5 -22.82 63.06 6.10
N THR A 6 -23.71 63.53 6.98
CA THR A 6 -24.26 64.90 6.90
C THR A 6 -23.20 65.98 7.15
N ASP A 7 -22.20 65.70 8.00
CA ASP A 7 -21.08 66.61 8.26
C ASP A 7 -20.19 66.84 7.03
N CYS A 8 -20.08 65.84 6.15
CA CYS A 8 -19.36 65.96 4.87
C CYS A 8 -20.21 66.60 3.77
N TYR A 9 -21.54 66.46 3.83
CA TYR A 9 -22.49 66.96 2.83
C TYR A 9 -23.41 68.08 3.36
N LYS A 10 -22.88 68.97 4.21
CA LYS A 10 -23.65 70.01 4.94
C LYS A 10 -24.55 70.87 4.05
N ARG A 11 -24.03 71.35 2.92
CA ARG A 11 -24.79 72.23 2.01
C ARG A 11 -26.03 71.54 1.42
N PHE A 12 -25.89 70.26 1.08
CA PHE A 12 -26.99 69.47 0.52
C PHE A 12 -28.00 69.09 1.60
N TYR A 13 -27.52 68.71 2.78
CA TYR A 13 -28.37 68.43 3.95
C TYR A 13 -29.24 69.62 4.36
N GLN A 14 -28.68 70.84 4.34
CA GLN A 14 -29.43 72.08 4.65
C GLN A 14 -30.54 72.38 3.64
N LEU A 15 -30.35 72.01 2.36
CA LEU A 15 -31.33 72.26 1.31
C LEU A 15 -32.41 71.16 1.26
N GLN A 16 -32.02 69.89 1.44
CA GLN A 16 -32.92 68.73 1.36
C GLN A 16 -32.53 67.64 2.38
N PRO A 17 -32.93 67.79 3.65
CA PRO A 17 -32.56 66.85 4.72
C PRO A 17 -33.21 65.47 4.53
N GLU A 18 -34.48 65.41 4.14
CA GLU A 18 -35.20 64.15 3.89
C GLU A 18 -34.55 63.34 2.76
N MET A 19 -34.16 64.01 1.68
CA MET A 19 -33.49 63.35 0.55
C MET A 19 -32.10 62.86 0.96
N THR A 20 -31.36 63.66 1.74
CA THR A 20 -30.03 63.26 2.27
C THR A 20 -30.12 62.01 3.13
N GLN A 21 -31.17 61.90 3.97
CA GLN A 21 -31.43 60.71 4.76
C GLN A 21 -31.73 59.49 3.88
N ARG A 22 -32.64 59.62 2.91
CA ARG A 22 -32.97 58.53 1.97
C ARG A 22 -31.76 58.03 1.19
N ILE A 23 -30.87 58.93 0.75
CA ILE A 23 -29.63 58.55 0.06
C ILE A 23 -28.70 57.78 0.99
N TYR A 24 -28.51 58.25 2.22
CA TYR A 24 -27.67 57.55 3.19
C TYR A 24 -28.22 56.16 3.51
N ASP A 25 -29.52 56.05 3.77
CA ASP A 25 -30.15 54.76 4.10
C ASP A 25 -30.03 53.78 2.94
N LYS A 26 -30.24 54.25 1.70
CA LYS A 26 -30.06 53.43 0.50
C LYS A 26 -28.60 53.01 0.33
N PHE A 27 -27.65 53.91 0.53
CA PHE A 27 -26.22 53.61 0.45
C PHE A 27 -25.81 52.53 1.45
N ILE A 28 -26.19 52.68 2.72
CA ILE A 28 -25.83 51.71 3.77
C ILE A 28 -26.47 50.36 3.49
N THR A 29 -27.76 50.34 3.16
CA THR A 29 -28.48 49.09 2.87
C THR A 29 -27.85 48.38 1.68
N GLN A 30 -27.61 49.08 0.57
CA GLN A 30 -27.04 48.49 -0.63
C GLN A 30 -25.60 48.00 -0.41
N LEU A 31 -24.78 48.76 0.32
CA LEU A 31 -23.43 48.35 0.66
C LEU A 31 -23.43 47.08 1.53
N GLN A 32 -24.27 47.03 2.56
CA GLN A 32 -24.37 45.86 3.44
C GLN A 32 -24.87 44.63 2.66
N THR A 33 -25.91 44.79 1.85
CA THR A 33 -26.43 43.71 1.01
C THR A 33 -25.37 43.21 0.04
N SER A 34 -24.68 44.11 -0.67
CA SER A 34 -23.61 43.72 -1.61
C SER A 34 -22.47 42.98 -0.92
N ILE A 35 -22.05 43.39 0.27
CA ILE A 35 -21.01 42.67 1.04
C ILE A 35 -21.51 41.26 1.44
N TRP A 36 -22.76 41.14 1.88
CA TRP A 36 -23.34 39.85 2.27
C TRP A 36 -23.53 38.91 1.09
N GLU A 37 -23.96 39.44 -0.06
CA GLU A 37 -24.06 38.71 -1.32
C GLU A 37 -22.68 38.20 -1.75
N GLU A 38 -21.67 39.07 -1.79
CA GLU A 38 -20.29 38.70 -2.14
C GLU A 38 -19.74 37.59 -1.22
N ILE A 39 -19.93 37.72 0.10
CA ILE A 39 -19.50 36.68 1.05
C ILE A 39 -20.26 35.37 0.80
N SER A 40 -21.55 35.45 0.50
CA SER A 40 -22.38 34.27 0.22
C SER A 40 -21.96 33.60 -1.08
N GLU A 41 -21.62 34.37 -2.10
CA GLU A 41 -21.08 33.90 -3.38
C GLU A 41 -19.74 33.20 -3.17
N ILE A 42 -18.77 33.83 -2.48
CA ILE A 42 -17.48 33.20 -2.15
C ILE A 42 -17.67 31.90 -1.37
N LYS A 43 -18.61 31.88 -0.40
CA LYS A 43 -18.94 30.66 0.36
C LYS A 43 -19.48 29.55 -0.53
N GLN A 44 -20.31 29.88 -1.51
CA GLN A 44 -20.92 28.91 -2.43
C GLN A 44 -19.90 28.43 -3.48
N GLU A 45 -19.19 29.35 -4.15
CA GLU A 45 -18.16 29.05 -5.15
C GLU A 45 -17.04 28.18 -4.57
N GLY A 46 -16.55 28.54 -3.38
CA GLY A 46 -15.52 27.78 -2.69
C GLY A 46 -16.02 26.53 -1.98
N ASN A 47 -17.33 26.25 -2.01
CA ASN A 47 -17.97 25.20 -1.22
C ASN A 47 -17.51 25.21 0.26
N LEU A 48 -17.36 26.41 0.82
CA LEU A 48 -16.65 26.61 2.09
C LEU A 48 -17.37 25.95 3.26
N GLU A 49 -18.70 25.90 3.22
CA GLU A 49 -19.48 25.25 4.27
C GLU A 49 -19.15 23.76 4.38
N ALA A 50 -19.08 23.04 3.26
CA ALA A 50 -18.72 21.62 3.27
C ALA A 50 -17.27 21.40 3.71
N ILE A 51 -16.34 22.25 3.24
CA ILE A 51 -14.91 22.14 3.57
C ILE A 51 -14.67 22.42 5.06
N LEU A 52 -15.27 23.48 5.60
CA LEU A 52 -15.11 23.86 7.01
C LEU A 52 -15.78 22.83 7.93
N ASN A 53 -16.96 22.33 7.57
CA ASN A 53 -17.60 21.24 8.32
C ASN A 53 -16.76 19.94 8.30
N ALA A 54 -16.11 19.63 7.17
CA ALA A 54 -15.19 18.50 7.08
C ALA A 54 -13.92 18.72 7.92
N LEU A 55 -13.40 19.95 7.94
CA LEU A 55 -12.26 20.33 8.79
C LEU A 55 -12.62 20.19 10.28
N ASP A 56 -13.79 20.66 10.69
CA ASP A 56 -14.28 20.50 12.07
C ASP A 56 -14.32 19.02 12.45
N LYS A 57 -14.82 18.14 11.57
CA LYS A 57 -14.81 16.69 11.78
C LYS A 57 -13.41 16.13 11.98
N ILE A 58 -12.44 16.54 11.16
CA ILE A 58 -11.03 16.10 11.29
C ILE A 58 -10.43 16.57 12.61
N VAL A 59 -10.71 17.82 13.01
CA VAL A 59 -10.26 18.37 14.29
C VAL A 59 -10.83 17.56 15.45
N GLU A 60 -12.13 17.24 15.42
CA GLU A 60 -12.80 16.38 16.42
C GLU A 60 -12.17 14.99 16.50
N GLU A 61 -11.94 14.32 15.35
CA GLU A 61 -11.33 12.99 15.29
C GLU A 61 -9.89 12.97 15.84
N GLY A 62 -9.15 14.08 15.70
CA GLY A 62 -7.76 14.22 16.16
C GLY A 62 -7.57 14.73 17.58
N LYS A 63 -8.63 15.02 18.33
CA LYS A 63 -8.55 15.71 19.65
C LYS A 63 -7.66 15.05 20.68
N ASP A 64 -7.59 13.72 20.68
CA ASP A 64 -6.85 12.95 21.67
C ASP A 64 -5.34 12.86 21.34
N CYS A 65 -4.95 13.13 20.09
CA CYS A 65 -3.57 13.15 19.65
C CYS A 65 -2.88 14.46 20.04
N LYS A 66 -2.20 14.45 21.19
CA LYS A 66 -1.50 15.64 21.73
C LYS A 66 -0.10 15.87 21.14
N GLU A 67 0.44 14.87 20.45
CA GLU A 67 1.75 14.98 19.82
C GLU A 67 1.69 15.83 18.55
N PRO A 68 2.76 16.55 18.21
CA PRO A 68 2.83 17.27 16.94
C PRO A 68 2.64 16.29 15.77
N ALA A 69 1.54 16.46 15.05
CA ALA A 69 1.30 15.68 13.84
C ALA A 69 2.39 15.98 12.79
N TRP A 70 2.71 14.96 11.98
CA TRP A 70 3.66 15.08 10.89
C TRP A 70 3.29 16.24 9.94
N ARG A 71 4.31 16.89 9.38
CA ARG A 71 4.20 17.95 8.37
C ARG A 71 5.14 17.61 7.22
N PRO A 72 4.79 17.92 5.96
CA PRO A 72 5.67 17.72 4.82
C PRO A 72 7.05 18.32 5.08
N SER A 73 8.11 17.52 4.90
CA SER A 73 9.48 17.98 5.13
C SER A 73 9.95 18.95 4.04
N GLY A 74 9.26 18.96 2.90
CA GLY A 74 9.67 19.67 1.69
C GLY A 74 10.57 18.82 0.79
N ILE A 75 10.85 17.57 1.18
CA ILE A 75 11.61 16.59 0.41
C ILE A 75 10.64 15.52 -0.09
N PRO A 76 10.22 15.55 -1.37
CA PRO A 76 9.19 14.66 -1.89
C PRO A 76 9.47 13.18 -1.67
N GLU A 77 10.74 12.75 -1.76
CA GLU A 77 11.14 11.37 -1.58
C GLU A 77 10.93 10.85 -0.15
N GLU A 78 11.09 11.73 0.85
CA GLU A 78 10.82 11.40 2.25
C GLU A 78 9.32 11.36 2.53
N ASP A 79 8.61 12.38 2.04
CA ASP A 79 7.16 12.53 2.22
C ASP A 79 6.39 11.37 1.56
N LEU A 80 6.85 10.90 0.40
CA LEU A 80 6.24 9.78 -0.32
C LEU A 80 6.47 8.43 0.35
N ARG A 81 7.57 8.27 1.11
CA ARG A 81 7.95 6.99 1.72
C ARG A 81 6.85 6.48 2.66
N GLY A 82 6.26 7.35 3.46
CA GLY A 82 5.17 7.00 4.39
C GLY A 82 3.94 6.45 3.66
N ALA A 83 3.57 7.08 2.55
CA ALA A 83 2.43 6.66 1.73
C ALA A 83 2.68 5.33 1.01
N MET A 84 3.91 5.10 0.54
CA MET A 84 4.26 3.87 -0.20
C MET A 84 4.57 2.66 0.68
N ALA A 85 5.02 2.89 1.91
CA ALA A 85 5.41 1.85 2.86
C ALA A 85 4.40 0.68 2.98
N PRO A 86 3.09 0.89 3.23
CA PRO A 86 2.16 -0.22 3.42
C PRO A 86 2.08 -1.15 2.20
N TYR A 87 2.10 -0.61 0.98
CA TYR A 87 2.05 -1.39 -0.25
C TYR A 87 3.33 -2.21 -0.47
N LEU A 88 4.49 -1.60 -0.23
CA LEU A 88 5.78 -2.27 -0.38
C LEU A 88 5.96 -3.38 0.67
N LEU A 89 5.50 -3.15 1.90
CA LEU A 89 5.52 -4.16 2.96
C LEU A 89 4.60 -5.33 2.60
N GLN A 90 3.38 -5.07 2.12
CA GLN A 90 2.47 -6.11 1.67
C GLN A 90 3.07 -6.94 0.53
N GLN A 91 3.72 -6.29 -0.44
CA GLN A 91 4.39 -6.97 -1.55
C GLN A 91 5.54 -7.85 -1.07
N ARG A 92 6.40 -7.32 -0.18
CA ARG A 92 7.49 -8.07 0.44
C ARG A 92 6.96 -9.32 1.13
N ASP A 93 5.93 -9.19 1.96
CA ASP A 93 5.38 -10.30 2.74
C ASP A 93 4.74 -11.37 1.85
N ALA A 94 4.13 -10.96 0.74
CA ALA A 94 3.61 -11.89 -0.27
C ALA A 94 4.73 -12.68 -0.97
N LEU A 95 5.80 -11.99 -1.38
CA LEU A 95 6.96 -12.64 -2.00
C LEU A 95 7.67 -13.58 -1.04
N GLN A 96 7.85 -13.17 0.21
CA GLN A 96 8.49 -13.99 1.23
C GLN A 96 7.72 -15.31 1.47
N ARG A 97 6.38 -15.25 1.54
CA ARG A 97 5.55 -16.46 1.64
C ARG A 97 5.72 -17.39 0.43
N ARG A 98 5.82 -16.84 -0.78
CA ARG A 98 6.05 -17.64 -2.00
C ARG A 98 7.42 -18.32 -1.99
N VAL A 99 8.45 -17.59 -1.58
CA VAL A 99 9.81 -18.13 -1.45
C VAL A 99 9.84 -19.26 -0.43
N GLN A 100 9.29 -19.04 0.76
CA GLN A 100 9.24 -20.07 1.82
C GLN A 100 8.50 -21.33 1.38
N LYS A 101 7.38 -21.18 0.66
CA LYS A 101 6.64 -22.31 0.08
C LYS A 101 7.53 -23.10 -0.89
N GLN A 102 8.18 -22.41 -1.82
CA GLN A 102 9.04 -23.07 -2.82
C GLN A 102 10.25 -23.76 -2.17
N GLU A 103 10.85 -23.13 -1.16
CA GLU A 103 11.97 -23.73 -0.42
C GLU A 103 11.55 -25.00 0.32
N ALA A 104 10.36 -25.02 0.92
CA ALA A 104 9.83 -26.21 1.59
C ALA A 104 9.58 -27.35 0.60
N GLU A 105 8.95 -27.06 -0.54
CA GLU A 105 8.73 -28.03 -1.62
C GLU A 105 10.06 -28.57 -2.18
N ASN A 106 11.03 -27.68 -2.41
CA ASN A 106 12.35 -28.07 -2.90
C ASN A 106 13.10 -28.99 -1.92
N ARG A 107 12.99 -28.74 -0.61
CA ARG A 107 13.57 -29.62 0.41
C ARG A 107 12.95 -31.02 0.36
N GLN A 108 11.62 -31.11 0.31
CA GLN A 108 10.93 -32.39 0.18
C GLN A 108 11.32 -33.14 -1.09
N LEU A 109 11.44 -32.45 -2.22
CA LEU A 109 11.90 -33.03 -3.48
C LEU A 109 13.36 -33.49 -3.41
N ALA A 110 14.24 -32.71 -2.77
CA ALA A 110 15.63 -33.10 -2.58
C ALA A 110 15.75 -34.38 -1.74
N ASP A 111 14.98 -34.49 -0.66
CA ASP A 111 14.94 -35.69 0.19
C ASP A 111 14.43 -36.91 -0.59
N ALA A 112 13.39 -36.74 -1.40
CA ALA A 112 12.86 -37.80 -2.26
C ALA A 112 13.89 -38.25 -3.32
N VAL A 113 14.64 -37.31 -3.92
CA VAL A 113 15.72 -37.63 -4.86
C VAL A 113 16.84 -38.40 -4.17
N LEU A 114 17.25 -38.01 -2.96
CA LEU A 114 18.26 -38.73 -2.20
C LEU A 114 17.79 -40.14 -1.84
N ALA A 115 16.54 -40.32 -1.42
CA ALA A 115 15.97 -41.63 -1.16
C ALA A 115 15.94 -42.49 -2.43
N GLY A 116 15.52 -41.93 -3.56
CA GLY A 116 15.52 -42.61 -4.86
C GLY A 116 16.93 -43.02 -5.30
N ARG A 117 17.95 -42.17 -5.10
CA ARG A 117 19.35 -42.50 -5.41
C ARG A 117 19.84 -43.69 -4.58
N ARG A 118 19.56 -43.74 -3.28
CA ARG A 118 19.90 -44.88 -2.41
C ARG A 118 19.24 -46.17 -2.89
N GLN A 119 17.97 -46.11 -3.26
CA GLN A 119 17.26 -47.28 -3.78
C GLN A 119 17.88 -47.80 -5.08
N VAL A 120 18.31 -46.90 -5.97
CA VAL A 120 19.01 -47.29 -7.21
C VAL A 120 20.36 -47.94 -6.90
N GLU A 121 21.14 -47.40 -5.96
CA GLU A 121 22.41 -47.98 -5.51
C GLU A 121 22.21 -49.40 -4.95
N GLU A 122 21.20 -49.60 -4.10
CA GLU A 122 20.85 -50.93 -3.56
C GLU A 122 20.47 -51.91 -4.65
N LEU A 123 19.64 -51.48 -5.62
CA LEU A 123 19.25 -52.32 -6.75
C LEU A 123 20.46 -52.69 -7.62
N GLN A 124 21.39 -51.76 -7.84
CA GLN A 124 22.63 -52.05 -8.58
C GLN A 124 23.47 -53.12 -7.88
N LEU A 125 23.63 -53.02 -6.56
CA LEU A 125 24.34 -54.03 -5.77
C LEU A 125 23.66 -55.41 -5.85
N GLN A 126 22.33 -55.47 -5.78
CA GLN A 126 21.58 -56.72 -5.93
C GLN A 126 21.75 -57.33 -7.32
N VAL A 127 21.69 -56.51 -8.38
CA VAL A 127 21.92 -56.96 -9.76
C VAL A 127 23.33 -57.51 -9.93
N GLN A 128 24.34 -56.81 -9.39
CA GLN A 128 25.74 -57.25 -9.45
C GLN A 128 25.95 -58.57 -8.69
N ALA A 129 25.40 -58.69 -7.47
CA ALA A 129 25.48 -59.91 -6.68
C ALA A 129 24.83 -61.11 -7.40
N ARG A 130 23.66 -60.91 -8.01
CA ARG A 130 23.01 -61.94 -8.83
C ARG A 130 23.88 -62.33 -10.04
N GLN A 131 24.44 -61.34 -10.74
CA GLN A 131 25.33 -61.60 -11.87
C GLN A 131 26.54 -62.45 -11.46
N GLN A 132 27.19 -62.12 -10.34
CA GLN A 132 28.31 -62.88 -9.80
C GLN A 132 27.90 -64.30 -9.40
N ALA A 133 26.75 -64.48 -8.76
CA ALA A 133 26.22 -65.79 -8.42
C ALA A 133 25.98 -66.67 -9.66
N TRP A 134 25.42 -66.09 -10.74
CA TRP A 134 25.24 -66.77 -12.02
C TRP A 134 26.58 -67.15 -12.66
N GLN A 135 27.58 -66.27 -12.60
CA GLN A 135 28.93 -66.57 -13.10
C GLN A 135 29.57 -67.72 -12.33
N ALA A 136 29.48 -67.72 -10.99
CA ALA A 136 30.02 -68.78 -10.13
C ALA A 136 29.41 -70.15 -10.45
N LEU A 137 28.08 -70.23 -10.55
CA LEU A 137 27.35 -71.45 -10.95
C LEU A 137 27.79 -71.95 -12.33
N HIS A 138 28.03 -71.04 -13.28
CA HIS A 138 28.51 -71.43 -14.61
C HIS A 138 29.92 -72.01 -14.59
N THR A 139 30.83 -71.45 -13.78
CA THR A 139 32.16 -72.03 -13.55
C THR A 139 32.09 -73.41 -12.92
N GLU A 140 31.27 -73.59 -11.87
CA GLU A 140 31.08 -74.90 -11.23
C GLU A 140 30.51 -75.95 -12.21
N GLN A 141 29.55 -75.56 -13.06
CA GLN A 141 29.05 -76.44 -14.12
C GLN A 141 30.14 -76.82 -15.12
N ARG A 142 31.01 -75.87 -15.50
CA ARG A 142 32.11 -76.11 -16.42
C ARG A 142 33.15 -77.06 -15.83
N GLU A 143 33.46 -76.91 -14.54
CA GLU A 143 34.35 -77.80 -13.80
C GLU A 143 33.76 -79.21 -13.65
N LEU A 144 32.47 -79.33 -13.33
CA LEU A 144 31.77 -80.63 -13.28
C LEU A 144 31.79 -81.34 -14.64
N VAL A 145 31.57 -80.61 -15.75
CA VAL A 145 31.66 -81.18 -17.10
C VAL A 145 33.09 -81.62 -17.43
N ALA A 146 34.11 -80.91 -16.95
CA ALA A 146 35.50 -81.31 -17.12
C ALA A 146 35.86 -82.57 -16.32
N VAL A 147 35.30 -82.75 -15.12
CA VAL A 147 35.47 -83.96 -14.30
C VAL A 147 34.71 -85.16 -14.89
N LEU A 148 33.55 -84.93 -15.50
CA LEU A 148 32.73 -85.97 -16.13
C LEU A 148 33.21 -86.38 -17.53
N ARG A 149 34.13 -85.62 -18.15
CA ARG A 149 34.90 -86.10 -19.30
C ARG A 149 36.10 -86.90 -18.78
N GLU A 150 36.03 -88.23 -18.84
CA GLU A 150 37.21 -89.07 -18.61
C GLU A 150 38.33 -88.72 -19.61
N PRO A 151 39.61 -88.77 -19.20
CA PRO A 151 40.72 -88.71 -20.13
C PRO A 151 40.80 -90.03 -20.92
N GLU A 152 40.79 -89.95 -22.24
CA GLU A 152 41.29 -91.05 -23.10
C GLU A 152 42.79 -91.27 -22.89
#